data_AF-Q4QRP3-F1
#
_entry.id   AF-Q4QRP3-F1
#
_cell.length_a   1.000
_cell.length_b   1.000
_cell.length_c   1.000
_cell.angle_alpha   90.00
_cell.angle_beta   90.00
_cell.angle_gamma   90.00
#
_symmetry.space_group_name_H-M   'P 1'
#
loop_
_entity.id
_entity.type
_entity.pdbx_description
1 polymer ?
#
loop_
_entity_poly.entity_id
_entity_poly.type
_entity_poly.pdbx_seq_one_letter_code
_entity_poly.pdbx_strand_id
1 'polypeptide(L)'
;MDEEEAEATRALGSSGLFKKHGFQMQQQQQQQRSLSLLEYLSMELLQEAGVSVPKGFVAKSSDEAYAIAKKLGSKDVVIKAQVLAGGRGKGSFTSGLKGGVKIVFSPEEALAVSSQMIGQILITKQTGAKGRICNQVLVCERKFPRREYYFAITME
;
A
#
# COMPACT_ATOMS: atom_id res chain seq x y z
N MET A 1 -48.88 5.35 -19.29
CA MET A 1 -48.44 6.61 -19.91
C MET A 1 -49.60 7.53 -19.63
N ASP A 2 -49.55 8.12 -18.45
CA ASP A 2 -50.76 8.51 -17.72
C ASP A 2 -50.87 10.03 -17.77
N GLU A 3 -52.06 10.48 -18.16
CA GLU A 3 -52.44 11.80 -18.66
C GLU A 3 -52.52 12.91 -17.58
N GLU A 4 -51.66 12.87 -16.56
CA GLU A 4 -51.71 13.81 -15.42
C GLU A 4 -50.56 14.85 -15.42
N GLU A 5 -49.69 14.86 -16.43
CA GLU A 5 -48.51 15.74 -16.51
C GLU A 5 -48.62 16.83 -17.61
N ALA A 6 -49.83 17.26 -17.96
CA ALA A 6 -50.06 18.20 -19.07
C ALA A 6 -50.71 19.54 -18.70
N GLU A 7 -51.04 19.80 -17.42
CA GLU A 7 -51.82 20.99 -17.04
C GLU A 7 -51.16 21.87 -15.96
N ALA A 8 -49.84 22.10 -16.07
CA ALA A 8 -49.13 23.01 -15.16
C ALA A 8 -48.21 24.03 -15.86
N THR A 9 -48.38 24.25 -17.17
CA THR A 9 -47.42 25.04 -17.97
C THR A 9 -48.01 26.27 -18.66
N ARG A 10 -49.11 26.87 -18.18
CA ARG A 10 -49.62 28.14 -18.75
C ARG A 10 -50.36 29.02 -17.74
N ALA A 11 -49.61 29.85 -17.01
CA ALA A 11 -50.05 31.21 -16.66
C ALA A 11 -48.84 32.05 -16.16
N LEU A 12 -48.38 32.97 -17.01
CA LEU A 12 -48.02 34.38 -16.74
C LEU A 12 -47.56 34.71 -15.30
N GLY A 13 -46.41 35.31 -15.01
CA GLY A 13 -45.72 36.37 -15.72
C GLY A 13 -45.30 37.45 -14.72
N SER A 14 -43.99 37.66 -14.62
CA SER A 14 -43.28 38.86 -14.15
C SER A 14 -43.42 39.37 -12.71
N SER A 15 -42.23 39.52 -12.12
CA SER A 15 -41.68 40.72 -11.48
C SER A 15 -41.39 40.62 -9.97
N GLY A 16 -40.11 40.85 -9.66
CA GLY A 16 -39.70 41.40 -8.37
C GLY A 16 -39.16 40.44 -7.32
N LEU A 17 -37.83 40.47 -7.19
CA LEU A 17 -37.14 40.38 -5.89
C LEU A 17 -37.30 39.08 -5.07
N PHE A 18 -36.64 38.01 -5.51
CA PHE A 18 -36.13 37.00 -4.57
C PHE A 18 -34.61 36.90 -4.71
N LYS A 19 -33.92 37.36 -3.65
CA LYS A 19 -32.47 37.33 -3.46
C LYS A 19 -31.95 35.94 -3.82
N LYS A 20 -31.09 35.86 -4.85
CA LYS A 20 -30.16 34.75 -5.08
C LYS A 20 -29.22 34.65 -3.87
N HIS A 21 -29.64 33.95 -2.82
CA HIS A 21 -28.71 33.27 -1.93
C HIS A 21 -28.40 31.94 -2.59
N GLY A 22 -27.57 32.01 -3.64
CA GLY A 22 -26.91 30.82 -4.15
C GLY A 22 -26.05 30.30 -3.01
N PHE A 23 -26.42 29.13 -2.47
CA PHE A 23 -25.47 28.30 -1.76
C PHE A 23 -24.32 28.03 -2.74
N GLN A 24 -23.24 28.79 -2.62
CA GLN A 24 -21.98 28.45 -3.24
C GLN A 24 -21.55 27.13 -2.61
N MET A 25 -21.83 26.02 -3.29
CA MET A 25 -21.07 24.80 -3.10
C MET A 25 -19.63 25.15 -3.45
N GLN A 26 -18.85 25.52 -2.43
CA GLN A 26 -17.40 25.47 -2.52
C GLN A 26 -17.06 24.02 -2.83
N GLN A 27 -16.72 23.74 -4.09
CA GLN A 27 -16.06 22.49 -4.44
C GLN A 27 -14.74 22.50 -3.68
N GLN A 28 -14.71 21.82 -2.53
CA GLN A 28 -13.46 21.54 -1.85
C GLN A 28 -12.58 20.80 -2.85
N GLN A 29 -11.49 21.45 -3.25
CA GLN A 29 -10.53 20.88 -4.16
C GLN A 29 -9.92 19.66 -3.45
N GLN A 30 -10.36 18.47 -3.84
CA GLN A 30 -9.97 17.25 -3.17
C GLN A 30 -8.45 17.07 -3.28
N GLN A 31 -7.78 16.88 -2.14
CA GLN A 31 -6.35 16.71 -2.08
C GLN A 31 -5.90 15.57 -3.01
N GLN A 32 -5.10 15.89 -4.03
CA GLN A 32 -4.48 14.89 -4.89
C GLN A 32 -3.23 14.32 -4.21
N ARG A 33 -3.19 13.00 -4.04
CA ARG A 33 -2.04 12.28 -3.48
C ARG A 33 -1.19 11.68 -4.60
N SER A 34 -0.21 12.45 -5.06
CA SER A 34 0.68 12.05 -6.17
C SER A 34 1.93 11.27 -5.72
N LEU A 35 2.10 11.04 -4.43
CA LEU A 35 3.27 10.34 -3.88
C LEU A 35 2.88 8.96 -3.33
N SER A 36 3.66 7.95 -3.70
CA SER A 36 3.59 6.61 -3.13
C SER A 36 5.00 6.10 -2.90
N LEU A 37 5.33 5.83 -1.63
CA LEU A 37 6.63 5.31 -1.23
C LEU A 37 6.52 3.81 -0.92
N LEU A 38 7.57 3.07 -1.25
CA LEU A 38 7.75 1.71 -0.78
C LEU A 38 8.10 1.72 0.72
N GLU A 39 7.93 0.57 1.37
CA GLU A 39 8.19 0.43 2.81
C GLU A 39 9.63 0.82 3.15
N TYR A 40 10.61 0.36 2.36
CA TYR A 40 12.02 0.65 2.64
C TYR A 40 12.34 2.15 2.55
N LEU A 41 11.83 2.87 1.55
CA LEU A 41 11.99 4.32 1.42
C LEU A 41 11.36 5.07 2.60
N SER A 42 10.19 4.59 3.03
CA SER A 42 9.50 5.18 4.19
C SER A 42 10.31 4.96 5.48
N MET A 43 10.93 3.78 5.64
CA MET A 43 11.80 3.50 6.79
C MET A 43 13.10 4.30 6.76
N GLU A 44 13.69 4.54 5.58
CA GLU A 44 14.87 5.40 5.42
C GLU A 44 14.56 6.82 5.91
N LEU A 45 13.45 7.43 5.47
CA LEU A 45 13.01 8.74 5.95
C LEU A 45 12.77 8.78 7.46
N LEU A 46 12.15 7.73 8.01
CA LEU A 46 11.96 7.61 9.46
C LEU A 46 13.30 7.51 10.21
N GLN A 47 14.25 6.74 9.68
CA GLN A 47 15.59 6.60 10.25
C GLN A 47 16.37 7.91 10.23
N GLU A 48 16.32 8.66 9.12
CA GLU A 48 16.92 9.99 8.97
C GLU A 48 16.34 10.98 10.00
N ALA A 49 15.06 10.86 10.32
CA ALA A 49 14.38 11.64 11.35
C ALA A 49 14.63 11.13 12.79
N GLY A 50 15.48 10.12 12.99
CA GLY A 50 15.83 9.58 14.30
C GLY A 50 14.81 8.57 14.87
N VAL A 51 13.84 8.13 14.08
CA VAL A 51 12.88 7.10 14.48
C VAL A 51 13.50 5.72 14.32
N SER A 52 13.41 4.89 15.36
CA SER A 52 13.93 3.52 15.32
C SER A 52 13.14 2.64 14.36
N VAL A 53 13.82 2.07 13.38
CA VAL A 53 13.28 1.09 12.41
C VAL A 53 14.09 -0.21 12.44
N PRO A 54 13.51 -1.36 12.09
CA PRO A 54 14.27 -2.60 11.94
C PRO A 54 15.36 -2.47 10.87
N LYS A 55 16.55 -2.95 11.16
CA LYS A 55 17.64 -3.04 10.17
C LYS A 55 17.22 -3.92 9.01
N GLY A 56 17.43 -3.46 7.78
CA GLY A 56 17.15 -4.26 6.59
C GLY A 56 17.69 -3.60 5.33
N PHE A 57 17.78 -4.38 4.26
CA PHE A 57 18.27 -3.94 2.96
C PHE A 57 17.38 -4.48 1.84
N VAL A 58 17.31 -3.75 0.74
CA VAL A 58 16.56 -4.17 -0.45
C VAL A 58 17.40 -5.11 -1.29
N ALA A 59 16.77 -6.18 -1.78
CA ALA A 59 17.31 -7.11 -2.74
C ALA A 59 16.46 -7.07 -4.03
N LYS A 60 17.12 -6.93 -5.18
CA LYS A 60 16.53 -6.98 -6.52
C LYS A 60 16.74 -8.34 -7.21
N SER A 61 17.52 -9.23 -6.60
CA SER A 61 17.68 -10.62 -7.00
C SER A 61 17.65 -11.55 -5.80
N SER A 62 17.46 -12.84 -6.03
CA SER A 62 17.51 -13.85 -4.97
C SER A 62 18.91 -14.02 -4.38
N ASP A 63 19.95 -13.81 -5.19
CA ASP A 63 21.35 -13.85 -4.74
C ASP A 63 21.68 -12.65 -3.85
N GLU A 64 21.15 -11.47 -4.15
CA GLU A 64 21.25 -10.32 -3.25
C GLU A 64 20.52 -10.60 -1.93
N ALA A 65 19.35 -11.24 -1.96
CA ALA A 65 18.61 -11.59 -0.75
C ALA A 65 19.40 -12.57 0.14
N TYR A 66 20.07 -13.55 -0.48
CA TYR A 66 21.00 -14.46 0.18
C TYR A 66 22.16 -13.72 0.86
N ALA A 67 22.83 -12.85 0.11
CA ALA A 67 23.96 -12.07 0.61
C ALA A 67 23.56 -11.14 1.77
N ILE A 68 22.39 -10.50 1.67
CA ILE A 68 21.86 -9.65 2.74
C ILE A 68 21.50 -10.48 3.97
N ALA A 69 20.87 -11.64 3.82
CA ALA A 69 20.56 -12.53 4.94
C ALA A 69 21.84 -12.97 5.68
N LYS A 70 22.90 -13.32 4.94
CA LYS A 70 24.23 -13.57 5.53
C LYS A 70 24.79 -12.36 6.26
N LYS A 71 24.73 -11.17 5.64
CA LYS A 71 25.24 -9.92 6.20
C LYS A 71 24.53 -9.54 7.50
N LEU A 72 23.23 -9.80 7.61
CA LEU A 72 22.46 -9.54 8.83
C LEU A 72 22.88 -10.46 9.99
N GLY A 73 23.43 -11.64 9.70
CA GLY A 73 24.02 -12.54 10.70
C GLY A 73 23.03 -13.08 11.75
N SER A 74 21.72 -12.95 11.50
CA SER A 74 20.66 -13.41 12.40
C SER A 74 20.27 -14.85 12.10
N LYS A 75 19.76 -15.56 13.12
CA LYS A 75 19.20 -16.92 12.97
C LYS A 75 17.91 -16.92 12.14
N ASP A 76 17.22 -15.79 12.10
CA ASP A 76 16.04 -15.58 11.29
C ASP A 76 15.95 -14.15 10.76
N VAL A 77 15.36 -14.02 9.58
CA VAL A 77 15.09 -12.75 8.92
C VAL A 77 13.68 -12.76 8.35
N VAL A 78 13.16 -11.58 8.01
CA VAL A 78 11.85 -11.41 7.37
C VAL A 78 12.05 -10.89 5.95
N ILE A 79 11.54 -11.64 4.99
CA ILE A 79 11.46 -11.27 3.57
C ILE A 79 10.10 -10.61 3.32
N LYS A 80 10.10 -9.36 2.88
CA LYS A 80 8.90 -8.56 2.63
C LYS A 80 8.85 -8.07 1.19
N ALA A 81 7.83 -8.50 0.46
CA ALA A 81 7.56 -8.05 -0.91
C ALA A 81 7.41 -6.52 -0.96
N GLN A 82 8.16 -5.84 -1.83
CA GLN A 82 8.06 -4.40 -2.02
C GLN A 82 7.07 -4.10 -3.15
N VAL A 83 5.81 -3.87 -2.77
CA VAL A 83 4.70 -3.57 -3.66
C VAL A 83 3.87 -2.43 -3.07
N LEU A 84 3.45 -1.48 -3.91
CA LEU A 84 2.55 -0.38 -3.54
C LEU A 84 1.10 -0.87 -3.35
N ALA A 85 0.91 -1.71 -2.34
CA ALA A 85 -0.37 -2.21 -1.87
C ALA A 85 -0.24 -2.75 -0.44
N GLY A 86 -1.29 -2.58 0.36
CA GLY A 86 -1.46 -3.25 1.64
C GLY A 86 -1.97 -4.69 1.49
N GLY A 87 -2.16 -5.38 2.61
CA GLY A 87 -2.65 -6.76 2.62
C GLY A 87 -1.64 -7.82 2.14
N ARG A 88 -0.36 -7.45 1.97
CA ARG A 88 0.72 -8.32 1.47
C ARG A 88 0.82 -9.65 2.22
N GLY A 89 0.74 -9.64 3.54
CA GLY A 89 0.86 -10.86 4.36
C GLY A 89 -0.20 -11.94 4.05
N LYS A 90 -1.40 -11.54 3.61
CA LYS A 90 -2.49 -12.44 3.21
C LYS A 90 -2.61 -12.61 1.69
N GLY A 91 -1.70 -12.02 0.92
CA GLY A 91 -1.70 -12.13 -0.54
C GLY A 91 -1.18 -13.47 -1.04
N SER A 92 -1.21 -13.67 -2.34
CA SER A 92 -0.67 -14.86 -3.02
C SER A 92 0.08 -14.44 -4.28
N PHE A 93 1.20 -15.10 -4.56
CA PHE A 93 1.96 -14.90 -5.78
C PHE A 93 1.50 -15.83 -6.90
N THR A 94 1.72 -15.41 -8.15
CA THR A 94 1.56 -16.26 -9.34
C THR A 94 2.47 -17.48 -9.38
N SER A 95 3.59 -17.46 -8.64
CA SER A 95 4.48 -18.62 -8.44
C SER A 95 3.86 -19.71 -7.57
N GLY A 96 2.72 -19.46 -6.91
CA GLY A 96 2.10 -20.36 -5.93
C GLY A 96 2.46 -20.05 -4.48
N LEU A 97 3.44 -19.16 -4.23
CA LEU A 97 3.81 -18.75 -2.87
C LEU A 97 2.67 -17.98 -2.18
N LYS A 98 2.26 -18.43 -1.00
CA LYS A 98 1.25 -17.74 -0.17
C LYS A 98 1.91 -16.76 0.80
N GLY A 99 1.51 -15.50 0.74
CA GLY A 99 1.94 -14.41 1.63
C GLY A 99 3.18 -13.67 1.12
N GLY A 100 3.09 -12.34 1.07
CA GLY A 100 4.16 -11.41 0.73
C GLY A 100 5.04 -10.96 1.91
N VAL A 101 4.86 -11.58 3.09
CA VAL A 101 5.71 -11.38 4.26
C VAL A 101 6.03 -12.76 4.82
N LYS A 102 7.32 -13.13 4.81
CA LYS A 102 7.79 -14.47 5.19
C LYS A 102 8.93 -14.38 6.18
N ILE A 103 8.84 -15.16 7.24
CA ILE A 103 9.98 -15.42 8.13
C ILE A 103 10.75 -16.59 7.54
N VAL A 104 12.07 -16.47 7.50
CA VAL A 104 13.00 -17.51 7.02
C VAL A 104 14.12 -17.69 8.03
N PHE A 105 14.67 -18.90 8.10
CA PHE A 105 15.61 -19.34 9.14
C PHE A 105 17.03 -19.60 8.62
N SER A 106 17.29 -19.33 7.34
CA SER A 106 18.61 -19.44 6.74
C SER A 106 18.74 -18.51 5.52
N PRO A 107 19.98 -18.16 5.12
CA PRO A 107 20.22 -17.50 3.84
C PRO A 107 19.68 -18.29 2.64
N GLU A 108 19.78 -19.62 2.68
CA GLU A 108 19.27 -20.52 1.63
C GLU A 108 17.75 -20.43 1.50
N GLU A 109 17.02 -20.35 2.63
CA GLU A 109 15.58 -20.09 2.62
C GLU A 109 15.26 -18.68 2.11
N ALA A 110 16.08 -17.67 2.44
CA ALA A 110 15.92 -16.32 1.91
C ALA A 110 16.04 -16.30 0.37
N LEU A 111 17.00 -17.04 -0.18
CA LEU A 111 17.16 -17.25 -1.63
C LEU A 111 15.93 -17.93 -2.24
N ALA A 112 15.50 -19.06 -1.66
CA ALA A 112 14.39 -19.85 -2.18
C ALA A 112 13.03 -19.13 -2.10
N VAL A 113 12.81 -18.32 -1.06
CA VAL A 113 11.58 -17.53 -0.91
C VAL A 113 11.61 -16.31 -1.83
N SER A 114 12.72 -15.60 -1.91
CA SER A 114 12.83 -14.39 -2.75
C SER A 114 12.74 -14.72 -4.25
N SER A 115 13.24 -15.86 -4.70
CA SER A 115 13.10 -16.31 -6.10
C SER A 115 11.64 -16.56 -6.52
N GLN A 116 10.77 -16.88 -5.55
CA GLN A 116 9.33 -17.02 -5.77
C GLN A 116 8.57 -15.69 -5.65
N MET A 117 9.21 -14.62 -5.18
CA MET A 117 8.62 -13.29 -5.07
C MET A 117 9.05 -12.36 -6.22
N ILE A 118 10.35 -12.29 -6.49
CA ILE A 118 10.94 -11.35 -7.44
C ILE A 118 10.54 -11.73 -8.87
N GLY A 119 10.05 -10.74 -9.63
CA GLY A 119 9.52 -10.92 -10.98
C GLY A 119 8.12 -11.55 -11.03
N GLN A 120 7.52 -11.88 -9.88
CA GLN A 120 6.20 -12.49 -9.79
C GLN A 120 5.12 -11.47 -9.42
N ILE A 121 3.87 -11.77 -9.77
CA ILE A 121 2.73 -10.90 -9.46
C ILE A 121 2.18 -11.28 -8.09
N LEU A 122 2.16 -10.31 -7.17
CA LEU A 122 1.50 -10.42 -5.88
C LEU A 122 0.05 -9.95 -5.98
N ILE A 123 -0.87 -10.87 -5.71
CA ILE A 123 -2.31 -10.60 -5.62
C ILE A 123 -2.67 -10.42 -4.16
N THR A 124 -3.31 -9.29 -3.84
CA THR A 124 -3.86 -8.96 -2.53
C THR A 124 -5.31 -8.51 -2.68
N LYS A 125 -6.03 -8.38 -1.55
CA LYS A 125 -7.37 -7.77 -1.56
C LYS A 125 -7.37 -6.35 -2.16
N GLN A 126 -6.29 -5.59 -2.01
CA GLN A 126 -6.21 -4.19 -2.45
C GLN A 126 -5.77 -4.03 -3.92
N THR A 127 -5.03 -5.00 -4.47
CA THR A 127 -4.62 -4.97 -5.89
C THR A 127 -5.68 -5.52 -6.84
N GLY A 128 -6.65 -6.27 -6.31
CA GLY A 128 -7.58 -7.06 -7.12
C GLY A 128 -6.86 -8.17 -7.90
N ALA A 129 -7.59 -8.80 -8.82
CA ALA A 129 -7.13 -9.96 -9.59
C ALA A 129 -5.91 -9.67 -10.49
N LYS A 130 -5.73 -8.42 -10.92
CA LYS A 130 -4.56 -8.01 -11.72
C LYS A 130 -3.25 -8.10 -10.93
N GLY A 131 -3.31 -8.02 -9.60
CA GLY A 131 -2.13 -8.00 -8.75
C GLY A 131 -1.19 -6.84 -9.04
N ARG A 132 0.03 -6.91 -8.51
CA ARG A 132 1.14 -6.04 -8.88
C ARG A 132 2.44 -6.84 -8.92
N ILE A 133 3.30 -6.54 -9.89
CA ILE A 133 4.62 -7.16 -9.98
C ILE A 133 5.49 -6.77 -8.77
N CYS A 134 6.18 -7.74 -8.20
CA CYS A 134 7.15 -7.54 -7.13
C CYS A 134 8.55 -7.60 -7.74
N ASN A 135 9.18 -6.45 -7.97
CA ASN A 135 10.52 -6.39 -8.58
C ASN A 135 11.65 -6.48 -7.55
N GLN A 136 11.33 -6.33 -6.26
CA GLN A 136 12.33 -6.33 -5.20
C GLN A 136 11.69 -6.72 -3.87
N VAL A 137 12.52 -7.22 -2.96
CA VAL A 137 12.12 -7.57 -1.59
C VAL A 137 12.97 -6.80 -0.59
N LEU A 138 12.42 -6.55 0.58
CA LEU A 138 13.17 -6.08 1.73
C LEU A 138 13.50 -7.29 2.61
N VAL A 139 14.79 -7.49 2.87
CA VAL A 139 15.28 -8.47 3.83
C VAL A 139 15.63 -7.71 5.12
N CYS A 140 14.88 -7.97 6.18
CA CYS A 140 15.02 -7.24 7.45
C CYS A 140 15.17 -8.17 8.64
N GLU A 141 15.81 -7.67 9.70
CA GLU A 141 15.91 -8.39 10.96
C GLU A 141 14.51 -8.70 11.51
N ARG A 142 14.35 -9.87 12.12
CA ARG A 142 13.13 -10.20 12.83
C ARG A 142 13.12 -9.49 14.18
N LYS A 143 12.02 -8.82 14.48
CA LYS A 143 11.71 -8.33 15.83
C LYS A 143 10.66 -9.22 16.48
N PHE A 144 10.68 -9.28 17.81
CA PHE A 144 9.74 -10.05 18.62
C PHE A 144 8.86 -9.09 19.42
N PRO A 145 7.85 -8.46 18.79
CA PRO A 145 6.98 -7.53 19.49
C PRO A 145 6.16 -8.26 20.56
N ARG A 146 6.16 -7.73 21.79
CA ARG A 146 5.24 -8.19 22.85
C ARG A 146 3.84 -7.61 22.68
N ARG A 147 3.74 -6.46 22.01
CA ARG A 147 2.51 -5.73 21.69
C ARG A 147 2.68 -5.07 20.34
N GLU A 148 1.58 -4.95 19.61
CA GLU A 148 1.51 -4.27 18.32
C GLU A 148 0.42 -3.20 18.41
N TYR A 149 0.70 -2.01 17.90
CA TYR A 149 -0.21 -0.86 17.94
C TYR A 149 -0.38 -0.28 16.55
N TYR A 150 -1.56 0.26 16.27
CA TYR A 150 -1.78 1.12 15.13
C TYR A 150 -1.60 2.59 15.55
N PHE A 151 -0.80 3.34 14.80
CA PHE A 151 -0.53 4.75 15.04
C PHE A 151 -0.52 5.51 13.72
N ALA A 152 -1.17 6.67 13.67
CA ALA A 152 -1.23 7.54 12.51
C ALA A 152 -1.27 9.01 12.93
N ILE A 153 -0.64 9.87 12.14
CA ILE A 153 -0.71 11.33 12.27
C ILE A 153 -1.25 11.86 10.95
N THR A 154 -2.30 12.67 11.00
CA THR A 154 -2.93 13.29 9.83
C THR A 154 -3.16 14.76 10.08
N MET A 155 -3.08 15.57 9.03
CA MET A 155 -3.59 16.94 9.06
C MET A 155 -5.12 16.90 8.95
N GLU A 156 -5.81 17.80 9.65
CA GLU A 156 -7.25 18.01 9.52
C GLU A 156 -7.62 18.81 8.26
#